data_AF-A0A821Z4L3-F1
#
_entry.id   AF-A0A821Z4L3-F1
#
_cell.length_a   1.000
_cell.length_b   1.000
_cell.length_c   1.000
_cell.angle_alpha   90.00
_cell.angle_beta   90.00
_cell.angle_gamma   90.00
#
_symmetry.space_group_name_H-M   'P 1'
#
loop_
_entity.id
_entity.type
_entity.pdbx_description
1 polymer ?
#
loop_
_entity_poly.entity_id
_entity_poly.type
_entity_poly.pdbx_seq_one_letter_code
_entity_poly.pdbx_strand_id
1 'polypeptide(L)'
;MNRFGDIDTSFKRLPPVYGFHAEELVTIEKALEPIEPQIDELPRFVKIAKRNCHFPSEHGLSRDQSAAIYIYTMEWGETTLYRVLNKALRSENRQALKIWFPYLKLFDTTSRLLTASISCPVQTYENK
;
A
#
# COMPACT_ATOMS: atom_id res chain seq x y z
N MET A 1 24.11 0.85 13.35
CA MET A 1 22.99 1.51 12.66
C MET A 1 23.51 1.90 11.29
N ASN A 2 23.07 1.23 10.23
CA ASN A 2 23.56 1.51 8.87
C ASN A 2 23.00 2.85 8.40
N ARG A 3 23.83 3.68 7.74
CA ARG A 3 23.36 4.96 7.18
C ARG A 3 22.46 4.67 5.97
N PHE A 4 21.53 5.58 5.65
CA PHE A 4 20.65 5.45 4.49
C PHE A 4 21.40 5.24 3.15
N GLY A 5 22.68 5.63 3.06
CA GLY A 5 23.54 5.42 1.89
C GLY A 5 24.25 4.06 1.83
N ASP A 6 24.19 3.25 2.89
CA ASP A 6 24.89 1.94 2.97
C ASP A 6 24.01 0.78 2.45
N ILE A 7 22.88 1.09 1.80
CA ILE A 7 22.00 0.10 1.16
C ILE A 7 22.69 -0.33 -0.13
N ASP A 8 23.01 -1.61 -0.26
CA ASP A 8 23.52 -2.22 -1.50
C ASP A 8 22.65 -1.79 -2.69
N THR A 9 23.24 -0.96 -3.55
CA THR A 9 22.59 -0.27 -4.67
C THR A 9 22.52 -1.15 -5.93
N SER A 10 22.79 -2.45 -5.82
CA SER A 10 22.58 -3.39 -6.93
C SER A 10 21.08 -3.60 -7.19
N PHE A 11 20.43 -2.60 -7.79
CA PHE A 11 19.08 -2.70 -8.32
C PHE A 11 19.07 -3.70 -9.48
N LYS A 12 18.96 -4.98 -9.15
CA LYS A 12 18.70 -6.02 -10.14
C LYS A 12 17.38 -5.70 -10.82
N ARG A 13 17.39 -5.66 -12.15
CA ARG A 13 16.17 -5.47 -12.94
C ARG A 13 15.34 -6.75 -12.83
N LEU A 14 14.32 -6.73 -11.98
CA LEU A 14 13.34 -7.80 -11.85
C LEU A 14 12.19 -7.57 -12.84
N PRO A 15 11.54 -8.63 -13.33
CA PRO A 15 10.34 -8.49 -14.14
C PRO A 15 9.24 -7.76 -13.34
N PRO A 16 8.33 -7.03 -13.99
CA PRO A 16 7.21 -6.40 -13.31
C PRO A 16 6.28 -7.42 -12.60
N VAL A 17 5.57 -6.98 -11.56
CA VAL A 17 4.54 -7.80 -10.90
C VAL A 17 3.21 -7.49 -11.55
N TYR A 18 2.54 -8.47 -12.16
CA TYR A 18 1.20 -8.27 -12.74
C TYR A 18 0.09 -9.11 -12.09
N GLY A 19 0.45 -10.15 -11.32
CA GLY A 19 -0.52 -11.12 -10.82
C GLY A 19 -1.60 -10.53 -9.93
N PHE A 20 -1.32 -9.42 -9.24
CA PHE A 20 -2.30 -8.75 -8.38
C PHE A 20 -3.46 -8.10 -9.14
N HIS A 21 -3.36 -7.87 -10.46
CA HIS A 21 -4.46 -7.28 -11.22
C HIS A 21 -5.72 -8.16 -11.24
N ALA A 22 -5.51 -9.48 -11.22
CA ALA A 22 -6.58 -10.48 -11.22
C ALA A 22 -7.24 -10.67 -9.85
N GLU A 23 -6.66 -10.13 -8.78
CA GLU A 23 -7.27 -10.20 -7.45
C GLU A 23 -8.51 -9.31 -7.34
N GLU A 24 -9.44 -9.75 -6.50
CA GLU A 24 -10.58 -8.96 -6.09
C GLU A 24 -10.18 -7.86 -5.11
N LEU A 25 -10.90 -6.75 -5.15
CA LEU A 25 -10.72 -5.70 -4.15
C LEU A 25 -11.39 -6.13 -2.85
N VAL A 26 -10.60 -6.26 -1.78
CA VAL A 26 -11.06 -6.70 -0.46
C VAL A 26 -10.74 -5.67 0.62
N THR A 27 -11.24 -5.88 1.84
CA THR A 27 -10.90 -5.02 2.99
C THR A 27 -9.42 -5.13 3.35
N ILE A 28 -8.88 -4.12 4.04
CA ILE A 28 -7.46 -4.13 4.42
C ILE A 28 -7.11 -5.28 5.37
N GLU A 29 -8.02 -5.69 6.25
CA GLU A 29 -7.82 -6.86 7.11
C GLU A 29 -7.66 -8.13 6.27
N LYS A 30 -8.57 -8.35 5.30
CA LYS A 30 -8.51 -9.54 4.45
C LYS A 30 -7.29 -9.51 3.52
N ALA A 31 -6.90 -8.33 3.07
CA ALA A 31 -5.73 -8.15 2.22
C ALA A 31 -4.41 -8.47 2.94
N LEU A 32 -4.36 -8.26 4.26
CA LEU A 32 -3.16 -8.43 5.09
C LEU A 32 -3.13 -9.73 5.89
N GLU A 33 -4.25 -10.44 6.00
CA GLU A 33 -4.37 -11.74 6.68
C GLU A 33 -3.23 -12.73 6.30
N PRO A 34 -2.83 -12.90 5.02
CA PRO A 34 -1.75 -13.84 4.67
C PRO A 34 -0.35 -13.43 5.18
N ILE A 35 -0.18 -12.16 5.55
CA ILE A 35 1.10 -11.55 5.95
C ILE A 35 1.15 -11.27 7.45
N GLU A 36 0.01 -11.28 8.14
CA GLU A 36 -0.12 -11.02 9.57
C GLU A 36 0.94 -11.73 10.44
N PRO A 37 1.29 -13.01 10.21
CA PRO A 37 2.32 -13.68 11.02
C PRO A 37 3.75 -13.12 10.84
N GLN A 38 4.00 -12.29 9.83
CA GLN A 38 5.34 -11.74 9.51
C GLN A 38 5.56 -10.33 10.05
N ILE A 39 4.51 -9.67 10.56
CA ILE A 39 4.56 -8.27 10.99
C ILE A 39 4.00 -8.16 12.40
N ASP A 40 4.84 -7.69 13.31
CA ASP A 40 4.46 -7.54 14.70
C ASP A 40 3.34 -6.51 14.85
N GLU A 41 2.33 -6.90 15.64
CA GLU A 41 1.16 -6.08 15.96
C GLU A 41 0.34 -5.60 14.75
N LEU A 42 0.45 -6.23 13.57
CA LEU A 42 -0.25 -5.78 12.35
C LEU A 42 -1.74 -5.47 12.56
N PRO A 43 -2.55 -6.30 13.24
CA PRO A 43 -3.97 -6.01 13.44
C PRO A 43 -4.23 -4.74 14.25
N ARG A 44 -3.34 -4.42 15.19
CA ARG A 44 -3.43 -3.19 15.99
C ARG A 44 -3.19 -1.97 15.10
N PHE A 45 -2.17 -2.02 14.26
CA PHE A 45 -1.82 -0.92 13.36
C PHE A 45 -2.84 -0.72 12.24
N VAL A 46 -3.48 -1.79 11.74
CA VAL A 46 -4.63 -1.70 10.84
C VAL A 46 -5.78 -0.91 11.48
N LYS A 47 -6.11 -1.19 12.75
CA LYS A 47 -7.15 -0.44 13.48
C LYS A 47 -6.78 1.03 13.66
N ILE A 48 -5.52 1.33 13.96
CA ILE A 48 -5.04 2.72 14.09
C ILE A 48 -5.14 3.45 12.75
N ALA A 49 -4.67 2.84 11.67
CA ALA A 49 -4.74 3.41 10.32
C ALA A 49 -6.18 3.76 9.93
N LYS A 50 -7.14 2.84 10.17
CA LYS A 50 -8.56 3.10 9.92
C LYS A 50 -9.13 4.26 10.73
N ARG A 51 -8.71 4.42 11.98
CA ARG A 51 -9.20 5.49 12.87
C ARG A 51 -8.64 6.87 12.51
N ASN A 52 -7.41 6.91 12.02
CA ASN A 52 -6.71 8.17 11.73
C ASN A 52 -7.02 8.72 10.33
N CYS A 53 -7.63 7.92 9.45
CA CYS A 53 -8.05 8.39 8.14
C CYS A 53 -9.33 9.23 8.26
N HIS A 54 -9.33 10.42 7.66
CA HIS A 54 -10.52 11.25 7.55
C HIS A 54 -11.54 10.64 6.59
N PHE A 55 -12.82 10.67 6.97
CA PHE A 55 -13.93 10.18 6.15
C PHE A 55 -15.15 11.11 6.19
N PRO A 56 -15.77 11.41 5.03
CA PRO A 56 -15.42 10.95 3.68
C PRO A 56 -14.06 11.48 3.19
N SER A 57 -13.39 10.71 2.33
CA SER A 57 -12.12 11.13 1.72
C SER A 57 -12.38 12.20 0.66
N GLU A 58 -11.55 13.24 0.62
CA GLU A 58 -11.58 14.28 -0.42
C GLU A 58 -11.42 13.72 -1.84
N HIS A 59 -10.80 12.54 -1.96
CA HIS A 59 -10.52 11.87 -3.22
C HIS A 59 -11.46 10.69 -3.51
N GLY A 60 -12.57 10.57 -2.78
CA GLY A 60 -13.53 9.48 -2.96
C GLY A 60 -13.02 8.09 -2.57
N LEU A 61 -11.97 8.02 -1.75
CA LEU A 61 -11.44 6.76 -1.25
C LEU A 61 -12.39 6.15 -0.20
N SER A 62 -12.43 4.83 -0.13
CA SER A 62 -13.05 4.08 0.97
C SER A 62 -12.15 4.02 2.22
N ARG A 63 -12.73 3.60 3.36
CA ARG A 63 -12.01 3.36 4.63
C ARG A 63 -10.80 2.47 4.47
N ASP A 64 -10.96 1.36 3.77
CA ASP A 64 -9.87 0.40 3.55
C ASP A 64 -8.77 0.97 2.66
N GLN A 65 -9.15 1.74 1.64
CA GLN A 65 -8.20 2.35 0.70
C GLN A 65 -7.35 3.44 1.37
N SER A 66 -7.96 4.39 2.11
CA SER A 66 -7.15 5.39 2.84
C SER A 66 -6.29 4.73 3.91
N ALA A 67 -6.82 3.72 4.62
CA ALA A 67 -6.05 2.98 5.61
C ALA A 67 -4.85 2.25 4.99
N ALA A 68 -4.97 1.75 3.75
CA ALA A 68 -3.88 1.06 3.05
C ALA A 68 -2.70 2.00 2.75
N ILE A 69 -2.97 3.24 2.32
CA ILE A 69 -1.91 4.25 2.19
C ILE A 69 -1.34 4.61 3.56
N TYR A 70 -2.22 4.87 4.53
CA TYR A 70 -1.80 5.34 5.85
C TYR A 70 -0.85 4.34 6.51
N ILE A 71 -1.23 3.06 6.60
CA ILE A 71 -0.41 2.02 7.22
C ILE A 71 0.91 1.78 6.48
N TYR A 72 0.97 1.98 5.16
CA TYR A 72 2.22 1.91 4.39
C TYR A 72 3.22 3.01 4.80
N THR A 73 2.74 4.14 5.30
CA THR A 73 3.62 5.24 5.75
C THR A 73 3.91 5.22 7.25
N MET A 74 3.21 4.37 8.01
CA MET A 74 3.43 4.25 9.45
C MET A 74 4.77 3.58 9.74
N GLU A 75 5.45 4.09 10.76
CA GLU A 75 6.66 3.49 11.31
C GLU A 75 6.39 2.97 12.73
N TRP A 76 6.68 1.69 12.95
CA TRP A 76 6.57 1.01 14.24
C TRP A 76 7.50 -0.19 14.31
N GLY A 77 8.32 -0.26 15.36
CA GLY A 77 9.25 -1.38 15.55
C GLY A 77 10.15 -1.63 14.34
N GLU A 78 10.56 -2.90 14.18
CA GLU A 78 11.51 -3.30 13.13
C GLU A 78 10.83 -3.92 11.90
N THR A 79 9.63 -4.49 12.07
CA THR A 79 8.90 -5.28 11.07
C THR A 79 7.73 -4.53 10.44
N THR A 80 7.86 -3.21 10.19
CA THR A 80 6.77 -2.42 9.58
C THR A 80 6.33 -2.97 8.23
N LEU A 81 5.06 -2.73 7.89
CA LEU A 81 4.50 -3.16 6.61
C LEU A 81 5.34 -2.70 5.41
N TYR A 82 5.78 -1.44 5.38
CA TYR A 82 6.58 -0.94 4.27
C TYR A 82 7.96 -1.60 4.20
N ARG A 83 8.61 -1.90 5.34
CA ARG A 83 9.92 -2.56 5.35
C ARG A 83 9.80 -3.98 4.83
N VAL A 84 8.83 -4.74 5.32
CA VAL A 84 8.62 -6.14 4.92
C VAL A 84 8.18 -6.21 3.45
N LEU A 85 7.23 -5.38 3.02
CA LEU A 85 6.79 -5.32 1.62
C LEU A 85 7.95 -4.95 0.67
N ASN A 86 8.68 -3.87 0.97
CA ASN A 86 9.76 -3.42 0.10
C ASN A 86 10.93 -4.41 0.05
N LYS A 87 11.15 -5.19 1.12
CA LYS A 87 12.08 -6.33 1.09
C LYS A 87 11.56 -7.45 0.18
N ALA A 88 10.27 -7.79 0.25
CA ALA A 88 9.66 -8.79 -0.61
C ALA A 88 9.70 -8.38 -2.09
N LEU A 89 9.41 -7.11 -2.42
CA LEU A 89 9.43 -6.58 -3.78
C LEU A 89 10.82 -6.60 -4.43
N ARG A 90 11.88 -6.47 -3.63
CA ARG A 90 13.28 -6.56 -4.09
C ARG A 90 13.81 -8.00 -4.14
N SER A 91 13.04 -8.98 -3.66
CA SER A 91 13.44 -10.38 -3.70
C SER A 91 13.32 -10.93 -5.13
N GLU A 92 14.32 -11.73 -5.53
CA GLU A 92 14.26 -12.50 -6.78
C GLU A 92 13.18 -13.60 -6.75
N ASN A 93 12.76 -14.03 -5.55
CA ASN A 93 11.70 -15.03 -5.42
C ASN A 93 10.31 -14.41 -5.67
N ARG A 94 9.94 -14.34 -6.94
CA ARG A 94 8.65 -13.77 -7.37
C ARG A 94 7.43 -14.57 -6.91
N GLN A 95 7.58 -15.86 -6.62
CA GLN A 95 6.48 -16.67 -6.09
C GLN A 95 6.10 -16.26 -4.67
N ALA A 96 7.08 -15.82 -3.87
CA ALA A 96 6.84 -15.31 -2.52
C ALA A 96 6.01 -14.01 -2.50
N LEU A 97 5.88 -13.30 -3.63
CA LEU A 97 5.03 -12.11 -3.73
C LEU A 97 3.53 -12.41 -3.82
N LYS A 98 3.13 -13.65 -4.09
CA LYS A 98 1.71 -14.01 -4.25
C LYS A 98 0.88 -13.69 -3.00
N ILE A 99 1.45 -13.89 -1.81
CA ILE A 99 0.77 -13.55 -0.55
C ILE A 99 0.47 -12.05 -0.41
N TRP A 100 1.16 -11.20 -1.18
CA TRP A 100 0.98 -9.74 -1.18
C TRP A 100 -0.03 -9.27 -2.22
N PHE A 101 -0.50 -10.13 -3.13
CA PHE A 101 -1.36 -9.71 -4.22
C PHE A 101 -2.66 -9.03 -3.76
N PRO A 102 -3.38 -9.52 -2.72
CA PRO A 102 -4.56 -8.83 -2.21
C PRO A 102 -4.25 -7.40 -1.73
N TYR A 103 -3.13 -7.21 -1.03
CA TYR A 103 -2.70 -5.89 -0.57
C TYR A 103 -2.25 -5.00 -1.73
N LEU A 104 -1.48 -5.52 -2.68
CA LEU A 104 -1.05 -4.78 -3.87
C LEU A 104 -2.24 -4.33 -4.72
N LYS A 105 -3.28 -5.15 -4.83
CA LYS A 105 -4.54 -4.78 -5.49
C LYS A 105 -5.21 -3.59 -4.80
N LEU A 106 -5.32 -3.63 -3.47
CA LEU A 106 -5.90 -2.55 -2.68
C LEU A 106 -5.08 -1.26 -2.80
N PHE A 107 -3.76 -1.36 -2.69
CA PHE A 107 -2.84 -0.23 -2.76
C PHE A 107 -2.83 0.42 -4.14
N ASP A 108 -2.68 -0.36 -5.21
CA ASP A 108 -2.67 0.17 -6.58
C ASP A 108 -4.02 0.84 -6.92
N THR A 109 -5.14 0.21 -6.59
CA THR A 109 -6.47 0.80 -6.82
C THR A 109 -6.60 2.16 -6.13
N THR A 110 -6.05 2.30 -4.92
CA THR A 110 -6.02 3.57 -4.20
C THR A 110 -5.15 4.61 -4.91
N SER A 111 -3.93 4.22 -5.34
CA SER A 111 -3.04 5.11 -6.09
C SER A 111 -3.68 5.62 -7.38
N ARG A 112 -4.36 4.74 -8.15
CA ARG A 112 -5.08 5.13 -9.37
C ARG A 112 -6.16 6.18 -9.11
N LEU A 113 -6.96 6.01 -8.04
CA LEU A 113 -8.00 6.98 -7.67
C LEU A 113 -7.42 8.34 -7.27
N LEU A 114 -6.32 8.33 -6.50
CA LEU A 114 -5.64 9.56 -6.12
C LEU A 114 -5.12 10.32 -7.35
N THR A 115 -4.46 9.62 -8.28
CA THR A 115 -3.97 10.23 -9.53
C THR A 115 -5.11 10.77 -10.38
N ALA A 116 -6.21 10.03 -10.53
CA ALA A 116 -7.38 10.46 -11.28
C ALA A 116 -8.04 11.72 -10.68
N SER A 117 -8.06 11.84 -9.34
CA SER A 117 -8.59 13.02 -8.66
C SER A 117 -7.74 14.27 -8.86
N ILE A 118 -6.42 14.11 -9.04
CA ILE A 118 -5.48 15.22 -9.25
C ILE A 118 -5.39 15.61 -10.73
N SER A 119 -5.54 14.65 -11.65
CA SER A 119 -5.43 14.89 -13.09
C SER A 119 -6.68 15.52 -13.72
N CYS A 120 -7.71 15.85 -12.94
CA CYS A 120 -8.92 16.52 -13.41
C CYS A 120 -9.03 17.95 -12.85
N PRO A 121 -8.32 18.95 -13.41
CA PRO A 121 -8.73 20.32 -13.25
C PRO A 121 -9.91 20.56 -14.19
N VAL A 122 -11.13 20.35 -13.73
CA VAL A 122 -12.28 20.97 -14.40
C VAL A 122 -12.21 22.46 -14.07
N GLN A 123 -11.62 23.22 -14.99
CA GLN A 123 -11.71 24.68 -14.99
C GLN A 123 -13.17 25.12 -15.15
N THR A 124 -13.47 26.20 -14.43
CA THR A 124 -14.48 27.24 -14.68
C THR A 124 -15.96 26.87 -14.58
N TYR A 125 -16.54 27.17 -13.42
CA TYR A 125 -17.85 27.82 -13.41
C TYR A 125 -17.67 29.26 -13.93
N GLU A 126 -17.77 29.45 -15.25
CA GLU A 126 -18.41 30.66 -15.75
C GLU A 126 -19.91 30.50 -15.46
N ASN A 127 -20.51 31.41 -14.71
CA ASN A 127 -21.92 31.78 -14.89
C ASN A 127 -22.27 33.08 -14.15
N LYS A 128 -22.50 34.10 -14.99
CA LYS A 128 -23.30 35.34 -14.83
C LYS A 128 -22.68 36.53 -14.10
#